data_AF-A0A2E7M5K5-F1
#
_entry.id   AF-A0A2E7M5K5-F1
#
_cell.length_a   1.000
_cell.length_b   1.000
_cell.length_c   1.000
_cell.angle_alpha   90.00
_cell.angle_beta   90.00
_cell.angle_gamma   90.00
#
_symmetry.space_group_name_H-M   'P 1'
#
loop_
_entity.id
_entity.type
_entity.pdbx_description
1 polymer ?
#
loop_
_entity_poly.entity_id
_entity_poly.type
_entity_poly.pdbx_seq_one_letter_code
_entity_poly.pdbx_strand_id
1 'polypeptide(L)'
;MLIAFIVYCVALLALFLLRKRLGLFWSVVGFFVSTMAWLKLGIYPPAPASVMVLYGGTTFLACLLYVTSSEEGRVAVWSPFKRIIVDPSKRGLLLLLLAVIPSLVAFQTYKASLPSASPPPKVRTVHPPPPSTIDVQGVGDAEASTIDLIGGDSPLRPLQTSDPEAFAEKIARGKVVYYENCFYCHGDRLAGDGHYATAVNPPPANFQDKGILPMFTETFFFWRIAKGGPGLPDGGTPWDSSMPIWEDFLSEDDMWAVILYLYEYTGNSPRAVGGHGIEHGDEGGH
;
A
#
# COMPACT_ATOMS: atom_id res chain seq x y z
N MET A 1 11.26 21.34 -4.80
CA MET A 1 10.03 22.10 -4.45
C MET A 1 10.19 23.61 -4.65
N LEU A 2 11.22 24.27 -4.11
CA LEU A 2 11.37 25.75 -4.21
C LEU A 2 11.43 26.28 -5.66
N ILE A 3 12.24 25.67 -6.52
CA ILE A 3 12.37 26.06 -7.94
C ILE A 3 11.02 25.96 -8.66
N ALA A 4 10.33 24.86 -8.45
CA ALA A 4 9.07 24.59 -9.10
C ALA A 4 7.98 25.60 -8.62
N PHE A 5 8.02 25.99 -7.34
CA PHE A 5 7.10 26.99 -6.78
C PHE A 5 7.36 28.38 -7.38
N ILE A 6 8.63 28.75 -7.55
CA ILE A 6 9.03 29.98 -8.22
C ILE A 6 8.51 29.99 -9.67
N VAL A 7 8.66 28.88 -10.41
CA VAL A 7 8.14 28.75 -11.78
C VAL A 7 6.62 28.95 -11.81
N TYR A 8 5.89 28.37 -10.86
CA TYR A 8 4.44 28.58 -10.74
C TYR A 8 4.09 30.05 -10.48
N CYS A 9 4.74 30.71 -9.52
CA CYS A 9 4.51 32.12 -9.22
C CYS A 9 4.81 33.03 -10.43
N VAL A 10 5.89 32.76 -11.17
CA VAL A 10 6.24 33.49 -12.39
C VAL A 10 5.19 33.28 -13.48
N ALA A 11 4.70 32.05 -13.66
CA ALA A 11 3.63 31.75 -14.61
C ALA A 11 2.32 32.49 -14.27
N LEU A 12 1.94 32.51 -12.99
CA LEU A 12 0.77 33.27 -12.54
C LEU A 12 0.92 34.78 -12.75
N LEU A 13 2.10 35.32 -12.43
CA LEU A 13 2.39 36.74 -12.64
C LEU A 13 2.34 37.09 -14.13
N ALA A 14 2.92 36.26 -15.00
CA ALA A 14 2.88 36.46 -16.44
C ALA A 14 1.44 36.42 -16.98
N LEU A 15 0.62 35.46 -16.55
CA LEU A 15 -0.79 35.36 -16.93
C LEU A 15 -1.58 36.59 -16.47
N PHE A 16 -1.31 37.09 -15.26
CA PHE A 16 -1.93 38.30 -14.74
C PHE A 16 -1.54 39.55 -15.54
N LEU A 17 -0.26 39.71 -15.86
CA LEU A 17 0.24 40.86 -16.62
C LEU A 17 -0.27 40.85 -18.07
N LEU A 18 -0.37 39.67 -18.68
CA LEU A 18 -0.83 39.49 -20.06
C LEU A 18 -2.36 39.41 -20.20
N ARG A 19 -3.12 39.49 -19.09
CA ARG A 19 -4.56 39.24 -19.08
C ARG A 19 -5.38 40.08 -20.06
N LYS A 20 -4.98 41.35 -20.25
CA LYS A 20 -5.65 42.27 -21.18
C LYS A 20 -5.42 41.89 -22.64
N ARG A 21 -4.27 41.30 -22.97
CA ARG A 21 -3.93 40.85 -24.33
C ARG A 21 -4.52 39.48 -24.64
N LEU A 22 -4.47 38.55 -23.68
CA LEU A 22 -4.99 37.18 -23.84
C LEU A 22 -6.53 37.12 -23.79
N GLY A 23 -7.15 38.11 -23.17
CA GLY A 23 -8.58 38.12 -22.89
C GLY A 23 -8.91 37.32 -21.62
N LEU A 24 -10.09 37.60 -21.07
CA LEU A 24 -10.49 37.06 -19.77
C LEU A 24 -10.57 35.53 -19.77
N PHE A 25 -11.12 34.94 -20.84
CA PHE A 25 -11.27 33.48 -20.98
C PHE A 25 -9.93 32.75 -20.83
N TRP A 26 -8.94 33.09 -21.65
CA TRP A 26 -7.63 32.43 -21.64
C TRP A 26 -6.84 32.70 -20.36
N SER A 27 -7.05 33.85 -19.74
CA SER A 27 -6.43 34.18 -18.45
C SER A 27 -6.95 33.29 -17.33
N VAL A 28 -8.26 33.06 -17.27
CA VAL A 28 -8.91 32.19 -16.26
C VAL A 28 -8.56 30.73 -16.50
N VAL A 29 -8.62 30.27 -17.75
CA VAL A 29 -8.23 28.89 -18.12
C VAL A 29 -6.74 28.66 -17.80
N GLY A 30 -5.88 29.61 -18.17
CA GLY A 30 -4.45 29.54 -17.89
C GLY A 30 -4.15 29.48 -16.39
N PHE A 31 -4.84 30.29 -15.58
CA PHE A 31 -4.72 30.25 -14.12
C PHE A 31 -5.08 28.87 -13.57
N PHE A 32 -6.26 28.33 -13.94
CA PHE A 32 -6.71 27.02 -13.46
C PHE A 32 -5.75 25.88 -13.88
N VAL A 33 -5.33 25.86 -15.15
CA VAL A 33 -4.41 24.84 -15.67
C VAL A 33 -3.03 24.92 -14.99
N SER A 34 -2.52 26.14 -14.75
CA SER A 34 -1.25 26.34 -14.05
C SER A 34 -1.30 25.81 -12.62
N THR A 35 -2.41 26.05 -11.91
CA THR A 35 -2.64 25.52 -10.56
C THR A 35 -2.73 23.99 -10.57
N MET A 36 -3.44 23.40 -11.52
CA MET A 36 -3.53 21.93 -11.64
C MET A 36 -2.19 21.28 -12.01
N ALA A 37 -1.41 21.91 -12.89
CA ALA A 37 -0.07 21.47 -13.24
C ALA A 37 0.87 21.54 -12.03
N TRP A 38 0.77 22.61 -11.23
CA TRP A 38 1.53 22.76 -9.99
C TRP A 38 1.23 21.65 -8.98
N LEU A 39 -0.05 21.38 -8.71
CA LEU A 39 -0.45 20.32 -7.77
C LEU A 39 0.01 18.93 -8.24
N LYS A 40 0.01 18.69 -9.55
CA LYS A 40 0.36 17.39 -10.13
C LYS A 40 1.87 17.16 -10.26
N LEU A 41 2.63 18.20 -10.63
CA LEU A 41 4.06 18.08 -11.00
C LEU A 41 5.01 18.75 -10.00
N GLY A 42 4.52 19.70 -9.21
CA GLY A 42 5.34 20.55 -8.33
C GLY A 42 5.61 19.96 -6.94
N ILE A 43 4.83 18.95 -6.53
CA ILE A 43 4.87 18.35 -5.19
C ILE A 43 5.39 16.92 -5.31
N TYR A 44 6.45 16.61 -4.57
CA TYR A 44 7.02 15.26 -4.46
C TYR A 44 7.13 14.86 -2.98
N PRO A 45 6.57 13.70 -2.57
CA PRO A 45 5.81 12.73 -3.36
C PRO A 45 4.49 13.31 -3.92
N PRO A 46 3.92 12.71 -4.98
CA PRO A 46 2.74 13.25 -5.67
C PRO A 46 1.58 13.46 -4.70
N ALA A 47 0.88 14.59 -4.85
CA ALA A 47 -0.21 14.96 -3.96
C ALA A 47 -1.35 13.91 -3.99
N PRO A 48 -1.94 13.56 -2.83
CA PRO A 48 -3.10 12.67 -2.77
C PRO A 48 -4.28 13.18 -3.60
N ALA A 49 -5.12 12.27 -4.09
CA ALA A 49 -6.29 12.63 -4.91
C ALA A 49 -7.27 13.57 -4.18
N SER A 50 -7.46 13.40 -2.87
CA SER A 50 -8.30 14.28 -2.04
C SER A 50 -7.81 15.73 -2.05
N VAL A 51 -6.49 15.94 -1.99
CA VAL A 51 -5.84 17.25 -2.05
C VAL A 51 -6.06 17.87 -3.43
N MET A 52 -5.85 17.11 -4.51
CA MET A 52 -6.09 17.58 -5.87
C MET A 52 -7.56 18.00 -6.09
N VAL A 53 -8.51 17.21 -5.58
CA VAL A 53 -9.95 17.52 -5.67
C VAL A 53 -10.31 18.75 -4.86
N LEU A 54 -9.81 18.88 -3.63
CA LEU A 54 -10.10 20.02 -2.77
C LEU A 54 -9.56 21.34 -3.35
N TYR A 55 -8.27 21.39 -3.67
CA TYR A 55 -7.65 22.60 -4.22
C TYR A 55 -8.11 22.88 -5.65
N GLY A 56 -8.35 21.85 -6.46
CA GLY A 56 -8.95 21.98 -7.79
C GLY A 56 -10.37 22.52 -7.75
N GLY A 57 -11.22 21.96 -6.88
CA GLY A 57 -12.61 22.39 -6.71
C GLY A 57 -12.71 23.83 -6.21
N THR A 58 -11.92 24.20 -5.20
CA THR A 58 -11.89 25.58 -4.69
C THR A 58 -11.35 26.58 -5.72
N THR A 59 -10.29 26.22 -6.46
CA THR A 59 -9.75 27.07 -7.54
C THR A 59 -10.78 27.24 -8.67
N PHE A 60 -11.46 26.17 -9.05
CA PHE A 60 -12.52 26.21 -10.06
C PHE A 60 -13.67 27.10 -9.61
N LEU A 61 -14.13 26.95 -8.37
CA LEU A 61 -15.20 27.78 -7.79
C LEU A 61 -14.80 29.25 -7.73
N ALA A 62 -13.56 29.56 -7.33
CA ALA A 62 -13.05 30.93 -7.33
C ALA A 62 -13.02 31.53 -8.74
N CYS A 63 -12.57 30.76 -9.74
CA CYS A 63 -12.59 31.18 -11.15
C CYS A 63 -14.02 31.44 -11.64
N LEU A 64 -14.96 30.55 -11.29
CA LEU A 64 -16.37 30.68 -11.65
C LEU A 64 -16.97 31.94 -11.04
N LEU A 65 -16.78 32.15 -9.73
CA LEU A 65 -17.25 33.36 -9.03
C LEU A 65 -16.67 34.62 -9.65
N TYR A 66 -15.36 34.64 -9.94
CA TYR A 66 -14.68 35.77 -10.59
C TYR A 66 -15.25 36.11 -11.97
N VAL A 67 -15.56 35.10 -12.78
CA VAL A 67 -16.17 35.32 -14.11
C VAL A 67 -17.62 35.78 -13.98
N THR A 68 -18.39 35.20 -13.04
CA THR A 68 -19.81 35.50 -12.87
C THR A 68 -20.10 36.82 -12.18
N SER A 69 -19.15 37.35 -11.38
CA SER A 69 -19.34 38.56 -10.59
C SER A 69 -19.46 39.84 -11.42
N SER A 70 -19.17 39.79 -12.73
CA SER A 70 -19.29 40.93 -13.65
C SER A 70 -20.09 40.56 -14.90
N GLU A 71 -20.88 41.51 -15.42
CA GLU A 71 -21.54 41.38 -16.74
C GLU A 71 -20.49 41.29 -17.85
N GLU A 72 -19.46 42.14 -17.79
CA GLU A 72 -18.37 42.13 -18.77
C GLU A 72 -17.64 40.78 -18.79
N GLY A 73 -17.43 40.19 -17.61
CA GLY A 73 -16.75 38.91 -17.50
C GLY A 73 -17.54 37.74 -18.09
N ARG A 74 -18.84 37.69 -17.80
CA ARG A 74 -19.75 36.71 -18.40
C ARG A 74 -19.77 36.83 -19.92
N VAL A 75 -19.94 38.05 -20.45
CA VAL A 75 -19.95 38.27 -21.91
C VAL A 75 -18.61 37.90 -22.53
N ALA A 76 -17.48 38.30 -21.93
CA ALA A 76 -16.15 38.01 -22.44
C ALA A 76 -15.85 36.50 -22.51
N VAL A 77 -16.33 35.72 -21.54
CA VAL A 77 -16.14 34.26 -21.50
C VAL A 77 -17.08 33.53 -22.45
N TRP A 78 -18.34 33.93 -22.56
CA TRP A 78 -19.34 33.23 -23.39
C TRP A 78 -19.36 33.65 -24.86
N SER A 79 -18.87 34.85 -25.18
CA SER A 79 -18.80 35.41 -26.55
C SER A 79 -18.13 34.47 -27.56
N PRO A 80 -16.95 33.88 -27.29
CA PRO A 80 -16.28 32.97 -28.22
C PRO A 80 -17.11 31.74 -28.56
N PHE A 81 -17.79 31.15 -27.57
CA PHE A 81 -18.64 29.97 -27.76
C PHE A 81 -19.87 30.29 -28.61
N LYS A 82 -20.56 31.39 -28.29
CA LYS A 82 -21.70 31.87 -29.08
C LYS A 82 -21.30 32.12 -30.52
N ARG A 83 -20.11 32.71 -30.76
CA ARG A 83 -19.57 32.92 -32.10
C ARG A 83 -19.35 31.61 -32.86
N ILE A 84 -18.86 30.55 -32.22
CA ILE A 84 -18.65 29.25 -32.90
C ILE A 84 -19.99 28.59 -33.26
N ILE A 85 -21.01 28.72 -32.40
CA ILE A 85 -22.31 28.07 -32.59
C ILE A 85 -23.17 28.81 -33.64
N VAL A 86 -23.15 30.14 -33.63
CA VAL A 86 -24.09 30.97 -34.40
C VAL A 86 -23.53 31.41 -35.76
N ASP A 87 -22.21 31.58 -35.89
CA ASP A 87 -21.59 32.11 -37.11
C ASP A 87 -21.53 31.03 -38.22
N PRO A 88 -22.24 31.20 -39.35
CA PRO A 88 -22.23 30.22 -40.43
C PRO A 88 -20.85 29.99 -41.05
N SER A 89 -19.95 30.98 -40.98
CA SER A 89 -18.58 30.86 -41.47
C SER A 89 -17.74 29.85 -40.67
N LYS A 90 -18.14 29.55 -39.42
CA LYS A 90 -17.45 28.63 -38.52
C LYS A 90 -18.06 27.24 -38.47
N ARG A 91 -19.00 26.93 -39.37
CA ARG A 91 -19.71 25.64 -39.40
C ARG A 91 -18.76 24.44 -39.48
N GLY A 92 -17.65 24.54 -40.21
CA GLY A 92 -16.63 23.48 -40.26
C GLY A 92 -15.97 23.22 -38.91
N LEU A 93 -15.62 24.29 -38.17
CA LEU A 93 -15.09 24.19 -36.81
C LEU A 93 -16.11 23.60 -35.84
N LEU A 94 -17.39 24.00 -35.96
CA LEU A 94 -18.47 23.44 -35.15
C LEU A 94 -18.63 21.93 -35.38
N LEU A 95 -18.65 21.48 -36.63
CA LEU A 95 -18.75 20.06 -36.97
C LEU A 95 -17.54 19.27 -36.46
N LEU A 96 -16.34 19.83 -36.57
CA LEU A 96 -15.12 19.23 -36.01
C LEU A 96 -15.24 19.08 -34.49
N LEU A 97 -15.65 20.11 -33.77
CA LEU A 97 -15.83 20.05 -32.32
C LEU A 97 -16.91 19.03 -31.91
N LEU A 98 -18.02 18.96 -32.66
CA LEU A 98 -19.09 17.99 -32.45
C LEU A 98 -18.65 16.54 -32.69
N ALA A 99 -17.63 16.30 -33.51
CA ALA A 99 -17.06 14.96 -33.69
C ALA A 99 -15.96 14.65 -32.67
N VAL A 100 -15.04 15.60 -32.45
CA VAL A 100 -13.87 15.42 -31.60
C VAL A 100 -14.24 15.28 -30.13
N ILE A 101 -15.15 16.13 -29.60
CA ILE A 101 -15.49 16.11 -28.17
C ILE A 101 -16.11 14.75 -27.78
N PRO A 102 -17.16 14.23 -28.46
CA PRO A 102 -17.71 12.91 -28.13
C PRO A 102 -16.70 11.78 -28.33
N SER A 103 -15.87 11.84 -29.37
CA SER A 103 -14.83 10.82 -29.61
C SER A 103 -13.80 10.77 -28.47
N LEU A 104 -13.40 11.94 -27.96
CA LEU A 104 -12.43 12.05 -26.87
C LEU A 104 -13.02 11.60 -25.54
N VAL A 105 -14.29 11.92 -25.28
CA VAL A 105 -15.05 11.40 -24.13
C VAL A 105 -15.19 9.88 -24.24
N ALA A 106 -15.62 9.36 -25.39
CA ALA A 106 -15.75 7.92 -25.63
C ALA A 106 -14.42 7.19 -25.41
N PHE A 107 -13.30 7.75 -25.88
CA PHE A 107 -11.97 7.19 -25.65
C PHE A 107 -11.57 7.21 -24.16
N GLN A 108 -11.83 8.31 -23.44
CA GLN A 108 -11.59 8.35 -22.00
C GLN A 108 -12.43 7.33 -21.24
N THR A 109 -13.73 7.23 -21.55
CA THR A 109 -14.62 6.26 -20.94
C THR A 109 -14.18 4.84 -21.25
N TYR A 110 -13.82 4.53 -22.49
CA TYR A 110 -13.27 3.22 -22.87
C TYR A 110 -12.07 2.84 -22.01
N LYS A 111 -11.09 3.74 -21.87
CA LYS A 111 -9.91 3.51 -21.01
C LYS A 111 -10.27 3.33 -19.55
N ALA A 112 -11.23 4.09 -19.03
CA ALA A 112 -11.68 3.99 -17.65
C ALA A 112 -12.47 2.69 -17.37
N SER A 113 -13.10 2.13 -18.39
CA SER A 113 -13.86 0.86 -18.32
C SER A 113 -13.00 -0.38 -18.54
N LEU A 114 -11.72 -0.26 -18.91
CA LEU A 114 -10.84 -1.41 -19.03
C LEU A 114 -10.67 -2.07 -17.64
N PRO A 115 -10.69 -3.42 -17.55
CA PRO A 115 -10.52 -4.12 -16.28
C PRO A 115 -9.21 -3.72 -15.60
N SER A 116 -9.30 -3.32 -14.33
CA SER A 116 -8.13 -3.12 -13.48
C SER A 116 -7.67 -4.47 -12.93
N ALA A 117 -6.43 -4.86 -13.22
CA ALA A 117 -5.78 -6.00 -12.57
C ALA A 117 -5.45 -5.73 -11.09
N SER A 118 -5.54 -4.47 -10.66
CA SER A 118 -5.43 -4.09 -9.26
C SER A 118 -6.80 -4.25 -8.60
N PRO A 119 -6.98 -5.20 -7.66
CA PRO A 119 -8.24 -5.39 -6.98
C PRO A 119 -8.53 -4.22 -6.01
N PRO A 120 -9.80 -4.02 -5.64
CA PRO A 120 -10.24 -2.85 -4.91
C PRO A 120 -9.56 -2.75 -3.52
N PRO A 121 -9.24 -1.54 -3.04
CA PRO A 121 -8.72 -1.34 -1.69
C PRO A 121 -9.84 -1.63 -0.67
N LYS A 122 -9.95 -2.88 -0.21
CA LYS A 122 -10.71 -3.20 1.01
C LYS A 122 -9.93 -2.69 2.22
N VAL A 123 -10.64 -2.14 3.22
CA VAL A 123 -10.05 -1.86 4.54
C VAL A 123 -9.55 -3.20 5.09
N ARG A 124 -8.24 -3.28 5.27
CA ARG A 124 -7.47 -4.52 5.38
C ARG A 124 -6.95 -4.70 6.79
N THR A 125 -7.02 -5.92 7.30
CA THR A 125 -6.23 -6.33 8.47
C THR A 125 -4.95 -6.91 7.92
N VAL A 126 -3.83 -6.16 8.02
CA VAL A 126 -2.53 -6.59 7.50
C VAL A 126 -2.00 -7.82 8.25
N HIS A 127 -2.53 -8.06 9.46
CA HIS A 127 -2.27 -9.23 10.29
C HIS A 127 -3.60 -9.79 10.78
N PRO A 128 -4.14 -10.85 10.16
CA PRO A 128 -5.33 -11.52 10.69
C PRO A 128 -4.99 -12.11 12.07
N PRO A 129 -5.93 -12.09 13.02
CA PRO A 129 -5.72 -12.71 14.32
C PRO A 129 -5.51 -14.23 14.13
N PRO A 130 -4.50 -14.83 14.80
CA PRO A 130 -4.34 -16.28 14.77
C PRO A 130 -5.55 -16.96 15.45
N PRO A 131 -5.90 -18.19 15.05
CA PRO A 131 -6.79 -19.03 15.84
C PRO A 131 -6.16 -19.35 17.21
N SER A 132 -6.93 -19.89 18.15
CA SER A 132 -6.39 -20.28 19.46
C SER A 132 -5.41 -21.46 19.36
N THR A 133 -5.74 -22.42 18.51
CA THR A 133 -4.96 -23.65 18.31
C THR A 133 -4.96 -24.01 16.84
N ILE A 134 -3.95 -24.77 16.43
CA ILE A 134 -3.89 -25.42 15.12
C ILE A 134 -3.40 -26.85 15.28
N ASP A 135 -3.88 -27.74 14.42
CA ASP A 135 -3.31 -29.07 14.26
C ASP A 135 -2.36 -29.05 13.07
N VAL A 136 -1.13 -29.52 13.27
CA VAL A 136 -0.07 -29.54 12.26
C VAL A 136 0.48 -30.96 12.16
N GLN A 137 0.63 -31.46 10.94
CA GLN A 137 1.29 -32.73 10.69
C GLN A 137 2.41 -32.47 9.69
N GLY A 138 3.64 -32.33 10.18
CA GLY A 138 4.80 -32.13 9.34
C GLY A 138 5.18 -33.42 8.60
N VAL A 139 6.00 -33.26 7.57
CA VAL A 139 6.55 -34.39 6.82
C VAL A 139 7.40 -35.25 7.74
N GLY A 140 6.99 -36.51 7.92
CA GLY A 140 7.67 -37.48 8.78
C GLY A 140 6.98 -37.72 10.13
N ASP A 141 5.97 -36.93 10.48
CA ASP A 141 5.24 -37.08 11.72
C ASP A 141 4.18 -38.19 11.62
N ALA A 142 4.13 -39.06 12.63
CA ALA A 142 3.19 -40.18 12.67
C ALA A 142 1.74 -39.72 12.92
N GLU A 143 1.56 -38.65 13.67
CA GLU A 143 0.27 -38.05 14.03
C GLU A 143 0.40 -36.52 14.04
N ALA A 144 -0.74 -35.82 13.93
CA ALA A 144 -0.76 -34.37 14.02
C ALA A 144 -0.52 -33.89 15.46
N SER A 145 0.28 -32.84 15.60
CA SER A 145 0.51 -32.11 16.85
C SER A 145 -0.46 -30.92 16.96
N THR A 146 -1.04 -30.70 18.14
CA THR A 146 -1.85 -29.51 18.42
C THR A 146 -0.99 -28.43 19.06
N ILE A 147 -0.86 -27.28 18.39
CA ILE A 147 -0.07 -26.14 18.85
C ILE A 147 -0.99 -25.05 19.39
N ASP A 148 -0.74 -24.60 20.63
CA ASP A 148 -1.38 -23.42 21.23
C ASP A 148 -0.70 -22.14 20.72
N LEU A 149 -1.43 -21.31 19.98
CA LEU A 149 -0.90 -20.09 19.38
C LEU A 149 -0.94 -18.87 20.31
N ILE A 150 -1.67 -18.96 21.42
CA ILE A 150 -1.88 -17.86 22.37
C ILE A 150 -0.96 -18.00 23.59
N GLY A 151 -0.95 -19.20 24.18
CA GLY A 151 -0.19 -19.53 25.39
C GLY A 151 1.02 -20.42 25.15
N GLY A 152 1.21 -20.95 23.94
CA GLY A 152 2.35 -21.79 23.60
C GLY A 152 3.61 -20.99 23.24
N ASP A 153 4.76 -21.64 23.40
CA ASP A 153 6.07 -21.15 22.98
C ASP A 153 6.79 -22.22 22.13
N SER A 154 7.88 -21.83 21.47
CA SER A 154 8.67 -22.75 20.64
C SER A 154 9.26 -23.90 21.48
N PRO A 155 9.09 -25.18 21.06
CA PRO A 155 9.67 -26.32 21.77
C PRO A 155 11.20 -26.33 21.71
N LEU A 156 11.80 -25.59 20.76
CA LEU A 156 13.24 -25.48 20.62
C LEU A 156 13.84 -24.36 21.49
N ARG A 157 13.03 -23.43 22.01
CA ARG A 157 13.51 -22.29 22.79
C ARG A 157 14.21 -22.70 24.10
N PRO A 158 13.74 -23.70 24.87
CA PRO A 158 14.45 -24.17 26.07
C PRO A 158 15.88 -24.65 25.82
N LEU A 159 16.17 -25.18 24.62
CA LEU A 159 17.50 -25.66 24.24
C LEU A 159 18.54 -24.54 24.33
N GLN A 160 18.16 -23.28 24.13
CA GLN A 160 19.06 -22.14 24.25
C GLN A 160 19.80 -22.12 25.61
N THR A 161 19.16 -22.57 26.68
CA THR A 161 19.77 -22.64 28.02
C THR A 161 20.25 -24.04 28.36
N SER A 162 19.49 -25.08 28.01
CA SER A 162 19.80 -26.46 28.42
C SER A 162 20.90 -27.11 27.59
N ASP A 163 20.97 -26.81 26.29
CA ASP A 163 21.94 -27.35 25.34
C ASP A 163 22.22 -26.33 24.21
N PRO A 164 23.14 -25.38 24.44
CA PRO A 164 23.45 -24.33 23.47
C PRO A 164 24.03 -24.85 22.14
N GLU A 165 24.68 -26.02 22.15
CA GLU A 165 25.24 -26.62 20.94
C GLU A 165 24.12 -27.16 20.06
N ALA A 166 23.18 -27.92 20.64
CA ALA A 166 21.99 -28.37 19.94
C ALA A 166 21.14 -27.18 19.44
N PHE A 167 21.03 -26.11 20.22
CA PHE A 167 20.32 -24.90 19.79
C PHE A 167 20.98 -24.23 18.57
N ALA A 168 22.32 -24.14 18.56
CA ALA A 168 23.07 -23.62 17.42
C ALA A 168 22.92 -24.52 16.18
N GLU A 169 22.85 -25.84 16.36
CA GLU A 169 22.56 -26.79 15.28
C GLU A 169 21.17 -26.56 14.68
N LYS A 170 20.14 -26.32 15.50
CA LYS A 170 18.79 -25.98 15.03
C LYS A 170 18.77 -24.69 14.24
N ILE A 171 19.48 -23.65 14.69
CA ILE A 171 19.63 -22.40 13.91
C ILE A 171 20.31 -22.67 12.56
N ALA A 172 21.38 -23.47 12.55
CA ALA A 172 22.09 -23.83 11.33
C ALA A 172 21.19 -24.61 10.35
N ARG A 173 20.38 -25.54 10.86
CA ARG A 173 19.36 -26.23 10.07
C ARG A 173 18.33 -25.25 9.52
N GLY A 174 17.83 -24.33 10.34
CA GLY A 174 16.89 -23.29 9.94
C GLY A 174 17.40 -22.41 8.82
N LYS A 175 18.69 -22.07 8.84
CA LYS A 175 19.35 -21.34 7.74
C LYS A 175 19.28 -22.14 6.43
N VAL A 176 19.57 -23.44 6.46
CA VAL A 176 19.49 -24.30 5.27
C VAL A 176 18.07 -24.31 4.72
N VAL A 177 17.08 -24.57 5.58
CA VAL A 177 15.66 -24.58 5.21
C VAL A 177 15.25 -23.25 4.58
N TYR A 178 15.68 -22.11 5.14
CA TYR A 178 15.37 -20.78 4.61
C TYR A 178 15.87 -20.59 3.18
N TYR A 179 17.13 -20.94 2.90
CA TYR A 179 17.73 -20.73 1.58
C TYR A 179 17.23 -21.74 0.54
N GLU A 180 16.83 -22.94 0.95
CA GLU A 180 16.23 -23.93 0.06
C GLU A 180 14.79 -23.56 -0.35
N ASN A 181 14.06 -22.85 0.52
CA ASN A 181 12.60 -22.74 0.40
C ASN A 181 12.08 -21.28 0.41
N CYS A 182 12.47 -20.48 1.41
CA CYS A 182 11.84 -19.20 1.72
C CYS A 182 12.49 -18.00 1.00
N PHE A 183 13.80 -18.09 0.74
CA PHE A 183 14.63 -17.03 0.17
C PHE A 183 14.10 -16.45 -1.14
N TYR A 184 13.48 -17.28 -2.00
CA TYR A 184 13.00 -16.84 -3.32
C TYR A 184 11.96 -15.72 -3.24
N CYS A 185 11.18 -15.66 -2.17
CA CYS A 185 10.21 -14.59 -1.94
C CYS A 185 10.72 -13.59 -0.88
N HIS A 186 11.36 -14.06 0.19
CA HIS A 186 11.73 -13.20 1.32
C HIS A 186 13.11 -12.52 1.22
N GLY A 187 13.95 -12.88 0.24
CA GLY A 187 15.23 -12.22 -0.02
C GLY A 187 16.40 -12.72 0.83
N ASP A 188 17.65 -12.39 0.48
CA ASP A 188 18.87 -12.88 1.16
C ASP A 188 18.99 -12.29 2.56
N ARG A 189 18.51 -11.05 2.69
CA ARG A 189 18.49 -10.25 3.89
C ARG A 189 17.18 -10.34 4.66
N LEU A 190 16.29 -11.26 4.29
CA LEU A 190 14.97 -11.37 4.91
C LEU A 190 14.14 -10.08 4.77
N ALA A 191 14.39 -9.30 3.71
CA ALA A 191 13.83 -7.97 3.51
C ALA A 191 12.51 -7.95 2.70
N GLY A 192 12.01 -9.12 2.30
CA GLY A 192 10.79 -9.23 1.50
C GLY A 192 10.98 -8.85 0.03
N ASP A 193 12.23 -8.86 -0.45
CA ASP A 193 12.68 -8.42 -1.77
C ASP A 193 13.28 -9.56 -2.61
N GLY A 194 12.85 -10.80 -2.35
CA GLY A 194 13.27 -11.97 -3.12
C GLY A 194 12.89 -11.89 -4.61
N HIS A 195 13.46 -12.79 -5.41
CA HIS A 195 13.26 -12.86 -6.86
C HIS A 195 11.79 -12.87 -7.29
N TYR A 196 10.91 -13.47 -6.48
CA TYR A 196 9.47 -13.55 -6.74
C TYR A 196 8.63 -12.56 -5.91
N ALA A 197 9.24 -11.66 -5.14
CA ALA A 197 8.52 -10.72 -4.27
C ALA A 197 7.54 -9.81 -5.04
N THR A 198 7.88 -9.43 -6.28
CA THR A 198 7.04 -8.58 -7.13
C THR A 198 5.92 -9.34 -7.84
N ALA A 199 5.97 -10.67 -7.84
CA ALA A 199 4.99 -11.53 -8.51
C ALA A 199 3.83 -11.95 -7.58
N VAL A 200 3.91 -11.63 -6.28
CA VAL A 200 2.91 -12.01 -5.28
C VAL A 200 2.29 -10.79 -4.64
N ASN A 201 1.02 -10.91 -4.23
CA ASN A 201 0.29 -9.86 -3.54
C ASN A 201 -0.59 -10.50 -2.46
N PRO A 202 -0.38 -10.19 -1.17
CA PRO A 202 0.48 -9.13 -0.62
C PRO A 202 1.98 -9.41 -0.81
N PRO A 203 2.84 -8.37 -0.84
CA PRO A 203 4.28 -8.57 -0.87
C PRO A 203 4.74 -9.34 0.39
N PRO A 204 5.82 -10.13 0.30
CA PRO A 204 6.34 -10.86 1.44
C PRO A 204 6.75 -9.92 2.59
N ALA A 205 6.63 -10.39 3.83
CA ALA A 205 7.01 -9.59 5.00
C ALA A 205 8.51 -9.25 4.99
N ASN A 206 8.82 -8.01 5.36
CA ASN A 206 10.17 -7.54 5.62
C ASN A 206 10.52 -7.78 7.10
N PHE A 207 11.31 -8.81 7.38
CA PHE A 207 11.69 -9.17 8.74
C PHE A 207 12.80 -8.29 9.33
N GLN A 208 13.42 -7.43 8.53
CA GLN A 208 14.32 -6.37 9.02
C GLN A 208 13.54 -5.22 9.69
N ASP A 209 12.24 -5.12 9.46
CA ASP A 209 11.39 -4.16 10.14
C ASP A 209 11.16 -4.57 11.60
N LYS A 210 11.50 -3.65 12.51
CA LYS A 210 11.32 -3.81 13.96
C LYS A 210 9.85 -3.95 14.37
N GLY A 211 8.91 -3.61 13.48
CA GLY A 211 7.48 -3.80 13.70
C GLY A 211 6.97 -5.22 13.44
N ILE A 212 7.83 -6.17 13.02
CA ILE A 212 7.40 -7.52 12.64
C ILE A 212 7.83 -8.55 13.68
N LEU A 213 9.08 -9.02 13.66
CA LEU A 213 9.53 -10.13 14.52
C LEU A 213 9.28 -9.89 16.02
N PRO A 214 9.58 -8.72 16.62
CA PRO A 214 9.34 -8.49 18.04
C PRO A 214 7.87 -8.32 18.45
N MET A 215 6.96 -8.13 17.49
CA MET A 215 5.54 -7.87 17.77
C MET A 215 4.71 -9.16 17.90
N PHE A 216 5.22 -10.27 17.37
CA PHE A 216 4.53 -11.56 17.34
C PHE A 216 5.29 -12.61 18.14
N THR A 217 4.57 -13.66 18.55
CA THR A 217 5.14 -14.84 19.18
C THR A 217 5.72 -15.77 18.11
N GLU A 218 6.61 -16.69 18.51
CA GLU A 218 7.13 -17.71 17.59
C GLU A 218 6.03 -18.59 17.03
N THR A 219 5.04 -18.93 17.85
CA THR A 219 3.85 -19.69 17.46
C THR A 219 3.06 -19.02 16.35
N PHE A 220 2.96 -17.68 16.34
CA PHE A 220 2.34 -16.96 15.22
C PHE A 220 3.07 -17.22 13.90
N PHE A 221 4.41 -17.15 13.90
CA PHE A 221 5.19 -17.43 12.70
C PHE A 221 5.10 -18.91 12.29
N PHE A 222 5.08 -19.82 13.27
CA PHE A 222 4.87 -21.25 13.02
C PHE A 222 3.54 -21.50 12.31
N TRP A 223 2.45 -20.88 12.77
CA TRP A 223 1.15 -20.94 12.08
C TRP A 223 1.23 -20.42 10.65
N ARG A 224 1.87 -19.26 10.42
CA ARG A 224 2.04 -18.70 9.08
C ARG A 224 2.83 -19.63 8.17
N ILE A 225 3.83 -20.33 8.69
CA ILE A 225 4.64 -21.32 7.98
C ILE A 225 3.83 -22.57 7.67
N ALA A 226 3.28 -23.22 8.70
CA ALA A 226 2.54 -24.47 8.55
C ALA A 226 1.36 -24.32 7.56
N LYS A 227 0.51 -23.31 7.76
CA LYS A 227 -0.74 -23.16 6.99
C LYS A 227 -0.65 -22.27 5.76
N GLY A 228 0.41 -21.46 5.62
CA GLY A 228 0.58 -20.58 4.47
C GLY A 228 -0.59 -19.62 4.23
N GLY A 229 -1.02 -19.49 2.98
CA GLY A 229 -2.13 -18.64 2.55
C GLY A 229 -3.54 -19.21 2.69
N PRO A 230 -3.81 -20.45 2.26
CA PRO A 230 -5.15 -21.00 2.28
C PRO A 230 -5.75 -21.08 3.70
N GLY A 231 -7.04 -20.74 3.84
CA GLY A 231 -7.75 -20.85 5.12
C GLY A 231 -7.49 -19.72 6.11
N LEU A 232 -6.94 -18.58 5.64
CA LEU A 232 -6.88 -17.36 6.45
C LEU A 232 -8.30 -16.88 6.84
N PRO A 233 -8.49 -16.29 8.05
CA PRO A 233 -9.77 -15.74 8.45
C PRO A 233 -10.29 -14.71 7.45
N ASP A 234 -11.62 -14.56 7.34
CA ASP A 234 -12.29 -13.67 6.38
C ASP A 234 -11.73 -12.24 6.34
N GLY A 235 -11.20 -11.73 7.47
CA GLY A 235 -10.54 -10.43 7.57
C GLY A 235 -9.22 -10.27 6.78
N GLY A 236 -8.66 -11.37 6.24
CA GLY A 236 -7.53 -11.42 5.30
C GLY A 236 -7.93 -11.57 3.83
N THR A 237 -9.21 -11.86 3.54
CA THR A 237 -9.69 -12.09 2.16
C THR A 237 -9.86 -10.77 1.39
N PRO A 238 -9.65 -10.73 0.05
CA PRO A 238 -9.41 -11.84 -0.89
C PRO A 238 -7.91 -12.10 -1.14
N TRP A 239 -7.03 -11.61 -0.29
CA TRP A 239 -5.58 -11.65 -0.47
C TRP A 239 -4.95 -12.78 0.32
N ASP A 240 -5.40 -14.00 0.06
CA ASP A 240 -4.78 -15.18 0.63
C ASP A 240 -3.30 -15.15 0.23
N SER A 241 -2.44 -15.16 1.25
CA SER A 241 -1.00 -15.09 1.04
C SER A 241 -0.58 -16.10 -0.03
N SER A 242 0.29 -15.71 -0.97
CA SER A 242 0.81 -16.70 -1.94
C SER A 242 1.83 -17.66 -1.31
N MET A 243 2.00 -17.61 0.00
CA MET A 243 2.88 -18.46 0.77
C MET A 243 2.34 -19.91 0.79
N PRO A 244 3.17 -20.91 0.40
CA PRO A 244 2.77 -22.32 0.43
C PRO A 244 2.39 -22.80 1.83
N ILE A 245 1.59 -23.88 1.85
CA ILE A 245 1.29 -24.67 3.06
C ILE A 245 2.53 -25.53 3.35
N TRP A 246 3.45 -25.07 4.21
CA TRP A 246 4.75 -25.73 4.36
C TRP A 246 4.70 -27.03 5.16
N GLU A 247 3.63 -27.29 5.93
CA GLU A 247 3.48 -28.57 6.63
C GLU A 247 3.43 -29.77 5.67
N ASP A 248 3.01 -29.56 4.42
CA ASP A 248 3.01 -30.58 3.36
C ASP A 248 4.43 -30.90 2.83
N PHE A 249 5.42 -30.07 3.12
CA PHE A 249 6.77 -30.13 2.53
C PHE A 249 7.90 -30.19 3.55
N LEU A 250 7.68 -29.71 4.78
CA LEU A 250 8.68 -29.61 5.84
C LEU A 250 8.25 -30.40 7.08
N SER A 251 9.23 -30.89 7.83
CA SER A 251 8.99 -31.42 9.17
C SER A 251 8.64 -30.30 10.14
N GLU A 252 7.93 -30.61 11.23
CA GLU A 252 7.65 -29.64 12.30
C GLU A 252 8.94 -29.01 12.84
N ASP A 253 9.99 -29.82 13.04
CA ASP A 253 11.28 -29.36 13.54
C ASP A 253 11.95 -28.36 12.58
N ASP A 254 11.85 -28.58 11.27
CA ASP A 254 12.36 -27.65 10.25
C ASP A 254 11.61 -26.32 10.24
N MET A 255 10.28 -26.37 10.43
CA MET A 255 9.44 -25.18 10.55
C MET A 255 9.78 -24.37 11.81
N TRP A 256 10.08 -25.02 12.94
CA TRP A 256 10.58 -24.33 14.13
C TRP A 256 12.00 -23.80 13.94
N ALA A 257 12.88 -24.59 13.33
CA ALA A 257 14.28 -24.23 13.09
C ALA A 257 14.39 -22.96 12.23
N VAL A 258 13.59 -22.82 11.17
CA VAL A 258 13.63 -21.62 10.32
C VAL A 258 13.25 -20.36 11.10
N ILE A 259 12.30 -20.44 12.05
CA ILE A 259 11.90 -19.31 12.90
C ILE A 259 13.07 -18.87 13.78
N LEU A 260 13.79 -19.82 14.39
CA LEU A 260 15.00 -19.50 15.17
C LEU A 260 16.04 -18.75 14.32
N TYR A 261 16.24 -19.18 13.07
CA TYR A 261 17.14 -18.49 12.14
C TYR A 261 16.68 -17.06 11.82
N LEU A 262 15.37 -16.80 11.67
CA LEU A 262 14.87 -15.43 11.44
C LEU A 262 15.25 -14.49 12.60
N TYR A 263 15.08 -14.95 13.84
CA TYR A 263 15.45 -14.17 15.02
C TYR A 263 16.96 -13.98 15.14
N GLU A 264 17.74 -15.06 14.94
CA GLU A 264 19.21 -14.99 14.98
C GLU A 264 19.77 -14.03 13.93
N TYR A 265 19.33 -14.14 12.67
CA TYR A 265 19.83 -13.30 11.57
C TYR A 265 19.53 -11.82 11.79
N THR A 266 18.37 -11.51 12.35
CA THR A 266 17.93 -10.12 12.56
C THR A 266 18.37 -9.54 13.90
N GLY A 267 18.85 -10.38 14.83
CA GLY A 267 19.18 -9.98 16.20
C GLY A 267 17.96 -9.57 17.03
N ASN A 268 16.75 -9.93 16.60
CA ASN A 268 15.52 -9.67 17.33
C ASN A 268 15.24 -10.78 18.33
N SER A 269 14.41 -10.48 19.33
CA SER A 269 13.87 -11.48 20.26
C SER A 269 12.35 -11.61 20.09
N PRO A 270 11.78 -12.81 20.25
CA PRO A 270 10.34 -13.01 20.17
C PRO A 270 9.60 -12.26 21.27
N ARG A 271 8.33 -11.94 21.03
CA ARG A 271 7.45 -11.43 22.07
C ARG A 271 7.24 -12.50 23.15
N ALA A 272 7.48 -12.14 24.41
CA ALA A 272 7.21 -13.03 25.53
C ALA A 272 5.72 -13.43 25.61
N VAL A 273 5.48 -14.70 25.88
CA VAL A 273 4.14 -15.24 26.14
C VAL A 273 3.70 -14.77 27.53
N GLY A 274 2.73 -13.85 27.61
CA GLY A 274 2.06 -13.50 28.87
C GLY A 274 2.57 -12.29 29.67
N GLY A 275 2.65 -11.11 29.05
CA GLY A 275 2.91 -9.82 29.72
C GLY A 275 1.68 -8.90 29.93
N HIS A 276 0.46 -9.44 29.92
CA HIS A 276 -0.76 -8.68 30.28
C HIS A 276 -1.40 -9.25 31.55
N GLY A 277 -0.64 -9.19 32.64
CA GLY A 277 -1.22 -8.94 33.96
C GLY A 277 -1.11 -7.44 34.21
N ILE A 278 -2.23 -6.72 34.22
CA ILE A 278 -2.27 -5.41 34.87
C ILE A 278 -2.06 -5.71 36.35
N GLU A 279 -0.85 -5.49 36.87
CA GLU A 279 -0.64 -5.32 38.30
C GLU A 279 -1.39 -4.04 38.70
N HIS A 280 -2.64 -4.21 39.13
CA HIS A 280 -3.25 -3.25 40.02
C HIS A 280 -2.43 -3.30 41.31
N GLY A 281 -1.53 -2.34 41.47
CA GLY A 281 -0.85 -2.07 42.72
C GLY A 281 -1.89 -1.84 43.81
N ASP A 282 -2.08 -2.84 44.65
CA ASP A 282 -2.83 -2.72 45.89
C ASP A 282 -1.86 -2.18 46.95
N GLU A 283 -1.66 -0.87 46.96
CA GLU A 283 -1.08 -0.18 48.12
C GLU A 283 -2.16 -0.03 49.19
N GLY A 284 -2.42 -1.13 49.89
CA GLY A 284 -3.17 -1.17 51.13
C GLY A 284 -2.24 -1.48 52.29
N GLY A 285 -1.90 -0.48 53.11
CA GLY A 285 -1.08 -0.69 54.31
C GLY A 285 -1.00 0.53 55.22
N HIS A 286 -1.90 0.57 56.20
CA HIS A 286 -1.80 1.37 57.42
C HIS A 286 -0.59 1.00 58.27
#